data_AF-A0A2D8FQC0-F1
#
_entry.id   AF-A0A2D8FQC0-F1
#
_cell.length_a   1.000
_cell.length_b   1.000
_cell.length_c   1.000
_cell.angle_alpha   90.00
_cell.angle_beta   90.00
_cell.angle_gamma   90.00
#
_symmetry.space_group_name_H-M   'P 1'
#
loop_
_entity.id
_entity.type
_entity.pdbx_description
1 polymer ?
#
loop_
_entity_poly.entity_id
_entity_poly.type
_entity_poly.pdbx_seq_one_letter_code
_entity_poly.pdbx_strand_id
1 'polypeptide(L)'
;WLVQKQEGWVSEPAIRAIAELLDMPTIRVLEVATFYTMFMLEPVGKTALIQVCGTTPCMLRGANELMKVCKEKIGPKDHLSADGRFTWQEVECLGACSNAPMAQINDYYYEDLTPETMAQIIDDFAAGKAPKPGSYIGRHNAAPAGGAKTLLDPKLYDGSAAKPIKKLPNSDPAPVEKAPA
;
A
#
# COMPACT_ATOMS: atom_id res chain seq x y z
N TRP A 1 3.64 0.27 -14.06
CA TRP A 1 2.83 1.04 -13.09
C TRP A 1 1.90 2.03 -13.78
N LEU A 2 2.39 2.97 -14.61
CA LEU A 2 1.54 3.97 -15.30
C LEU A 2 0.37 3.35 -16.07
N VAL A 3 0.65 2.31 -16.88
CA VAL A 3 -0.37 1.55 -17.60
C VAL A 3 -1.45 0.99 -16.67
N GLN A 4 -1.05 0.35 -15.56
CA GLN A 4 -1.99 -0.18 -14.56
C GLN A 4 -2.83 0.92 -13.91
N LYS A 5 -2.26 2.11 -13.68
CA LYS A 5 -3.02 3.23 -13.12
C LYS A 5 -4.07 3.75 -14.08
N GLN A 6 -3.83 3.65 -15.38
CA GLN A 6 -4.77 4.04 -16.42
C GLN A 6 -5.85 2.97 -16.66
N GLU A 7 -5.46 1.70 -16.76
CA GLU A 7 -6.34 0.61 -17.21
C GLU A 7 -6.86 -0.27 -16.05
N GLY A 8 -6.34 -0.10 -14.83
CA GLY A 8 -6.62 -0.89 -13.64
C GLY A 8 -5.76 -2.15 -13.49
N TRP A 9 -5.24 -2.69 -14.58
CA TRP A 9 -4.42 -3.91 -14.63
C TRP A 9 -3.46 -3.87 -15.82
N VAL A 10 -2.55 -4.84 -15.91
CA VAL A 10 -1.52 -4.92 -16.96
C VAL A 10 -1.83 -6.09 -17.89
N SER A 11 -2.47 -5.79 -19.01
CA SER A 11 -2.83 -6.76 -20.03
C SER A 11 -1.64 -7.13 -20.93
N GLU A 12 -1.69 -8.31 -21.56
CA GLU A 12 -0.64 -8.74 -22.51
C GLU A 12 -0.39 -7.73 -23.66
N PRO A 13 -1.42 -7.13 -24.31
CA PRO A 13 -1.19 -6.09 -25.31
C PRO A 13 -0.42 -4.88 -24.74
N ALA A 14 -0.70 -4.50 -23.48
CA ALA A 14 0.00 -3.40 -22.85
C ALA A 14 1.47 -3.75 -22.55
N ILE A 15 1.76 -5.00 -22.19
CA ILE A 15 3.14 -5.49 -22.01
C ILE A 15 3.91 -5.42 -23.33
N ARG A 16 3.29 -5.84 -24.45
CA ARG A 16 3.89 -5.75 -25.78
C ARG A 16 4.18 -4.29 -26.17
N ALA A 17 3.21 -3.40 -25.96
CA ALA A 17 3.37 -1.97 -26.23
C ALA A 17 4.49 -1.33 -25.38
N ILE A 18 4.63 -1.70 -24.11
CA ILE A 18 5.73 -1.23 -23.25
C ILE A 18 7.08 -1.72 -23.78
N ALA A 19 7.16 -2.97 -24.22
CA ALA A 19 8.39 -3.55 -24.76
C ALA A 19 8.85 -2.84 -26.03
N GLU A 20 7.91 -2.55 -26.95
CA GLU A 20 8.16 -1.76 -28.16
C GLU A 20 8.59 -0.33 -27.84
N LEU A 21 7.91 0.33 -26.89
CA LEU A 21 8.22 1.71 -26.47
C LEU A 21 9.63 1.84 -25.88
N LEU A 22 10.10 0.82 -25.17
CA LEU A 22 11.39 0.80 -24.49
C LEU A 22 12.51 0.16 -25.34
N ASP A 23 12.21 -0.25 -26.57
CA ASP A 23 13.12 -0.98 -27.47
C ASP A 23 13.80 -2.17 -26.78
N MET A 24 12.99 -3.02 -26.13
CA MET A 24 13.49 -4.16 -25.37
C MET A 24 12.67 -5.44 -25.63
N PRO A 25 13.25 -6.64 -25.41
CA PRO A 25 12.51 -7.89 -25.59
C PRO A 25 11.30 -8.00 -24.66
N THR A 26 10.13 -8.39 -25.19
CA THR A 26 8.89 -8.55 -24.41
C THR A 26 9.05 -9.46 -23.18
N ILE A 27 9.91 -10.47 -23.28
CA ILE A 27 10.18 -11.39 -22.16
C ILE A 27 10.72 -10.67 -20.92
N ARG A 28 11.50 -9.60 -21.07
CA ARG A 28 12.02 -8.84 -19.93
C ARG A 28 10.93 -8.05 -19.21
N VAL A 29 9.96 -7.54 -19.95
CA VAL A 29 8.79 -6.87 -19.36
C VAL A 29 7.91 -7.89 -18.65
N LEU A 30 7.72 -9.09 -19.24
CA LEU A 30 7.00 -10.19 -18.61
C LEU A 30 7.67 -10.68 -17.32
N GLU A 31 9.00 -10.85 -17.32
CA GLU A 31 9.76 -11.22 -16.12
C GLU A 31 9.49 -10.22 -14.98
N VAL A 32 9.56 -8.92 -15.24
CA VAL A 32 9.27 -7.88 -14.25
C VAL A 32 7.80 -7.91 -13.81
N ALA A 33 6.87 -8.00 -14.76
CA ALA A 33 5.43 -7.97 -14.49
C ALA A 33 4.97 -9.17 -13.66
N THR A 34 5.59 -10.34 -13.85
CA THR A 34 5.29 -11.57 -13.09
C THR A 34 6.04 -11.66 -11.77
N PHE A 35 7.22 -11.04 -11.67
CA PHE A 35 8.04 -11.07 -10.45
C PHE A 35 7.49 -10.17 -9.34
N TYR A 36 7.02 -8.96 -9.68
CA TYR A 36 6.49 -8.02 -8.70
C TYR A 36 4.98 -8.19 -8.53
N THR A 37 4.55 -8.66 -7.35
CA THR A 37 3.15 -8.93 -7.00
C THR A 37 2.21 -7.72 -7.04
N MET A 38 2.75 -6.50 -7.11
CA MET A 38 1.97 -5.27 -7.25
C MET A 38 1.34 -5.12 -8.64
N PHE A 39 1.87 -5.83 -9.65
CA PHE A 39 1.32 -5.81 -11.00
C PHE A 39 0.16 -6.79 -11.12
N MET A 40 -1.03 -6.26 -11.41
CA MET A 40 -2.24 -7.06 -11.58
C MET A 40 -2.27 -7.56 -13.03
N LEU A 41 -2.07 -8.86 -13.23
CA LEU A 41 -2.10 -9.50 -14.56
C LEU A 41 -3.51 -9.96 -14.99
N GLU A 42 -4.50 -9.73 -14.13
CA GLU A 42 -5.91 -10.02 -14.36
C GLU A 42 -6.76 -8.79 -13.96
N PRO A 43 -7.98 -8.65 -14.51
CA PRO A 43 -8.87 -7.56 -14.15
C PRO A 43 -9.22 -7.55 -12.65
N VAL A 44 -8.99 -6.42 -11.99
CA VAL A 44 -9.37 -6.18 -10.59
C VAL A 44 -10.56 -5.23 -10.47
N GLY A 45 -11.18 -5.21 -9.29
CA GLY A 45 -12.32 -4.36 -8.98
C GLY A 45 -12.07 -2.88 -9.28
N LYS A 46 -12.92 -2.28 -10.12
CA LYS A 46 -12.77 -0.87 -10.54
C LYS A 46 -13.02 0.14 -9.42
N THR A 47 -13.79 -0.24 -8.40
CA THR A 47 -14.10 0.64 -7.26
C THR A 47 -13.00 0.53 -6.19
N ALA A 48 -12.65 -0.69 -5.80
CA ALA A 48 -11.62 -0.91 -4.79
C ALA A 48 -10.95 -2.28 -4.94
N LEU A 49 -9.61 -2.27 -4.96
CA LEU A 49 -8.77 -3.41 -4.65
C LEU A 49 -8.35 -3.34 -3.18
N ILE A 50 -8.77 -4.32 -2.39
CA ILE A 50 -8.56 -4.38 -0.95
C ILE A 50 -7.47 -5.41 -0.63
N GLN A 51 -6.39 -4.96 -0.02
CA GLN A 51 -5.24 -5.79 0.34
C GLN A 51 -5.09 -5.81 1.86
N VAL A 52 -5.50 -6.92 2.48
CA VAL A 52 -5.48 -7.09 3.94
C VAL A 52 -4.16 -7.74 4.36
N CYS A 53 -3.46 -7.13 5.31
CA CYS A 53 -2.22 -7.71 5.85
C CYS A 53 -2.51 -8.94 6.71
N GLY A 54 -2.05 -10.12 6.26
CA GLY A 54 -2.21 -11.40 6.97
C GLY A 54 -1.09 -11.73 7.97
N THR A 55 -0.03 -10.93 8.02
CA THR A 55 1.18 -11.26 8.80
C THR A 55 1.00 -11.14 10.32
N THR A 56 1.91 -11.77 11.07
CA THR A 56 1.81 -11.99 12.52
C THR A 56 1.35 -10.78 13.35
N PRO A 57 1.89 -9.55 13.18
CA PRO A 57 1.44 -8.41 13.97
C PRO A 57 -0.03 -8.06 13.73
N CYS A 58 -0.50 -8.13 12.49
CA CYS A 58 -1.89 -7.89 12.13
C CYS A 58 -2.79 -9.07 12.54
N MET A 59 -2.31 -10.30 12.38
CA MET A 59 -2.99 -11.52 12.83
C MET A 59 -3.29 -11.47 14.33
N LEU A 60 -2.29 -11.13 15.16
CA LEU A 60 -2.44 -10.97 16.62
C LEU A 60 -3.44 -9.88 17.01
N ARG A 61 -3.70 -8.93 16.11
CA ARG A 61 -4.63 -7.81 16.30
C ARG A 61 -6.00 -8.04 15.66
N GLY A 62 -6.25 -9.22 15.09
CA GLY A 62 -7.56 -9.61 14.56
C GLY A 62 -7.73 -9.50 13.05
N ALA A 63 -6.65 -9.50 12.25
CA ALA A 63 -6.75 -9.44 10.79
C ALA A 63 -7.61 -10.56 10.17
N ASN A 64 -7.68 -11.74 10.80
CA ASN A 64 -8.53 -12.85 10.33
C ASN A 64 -10.01 -12.47 10.30
N GLU A 65 -10.47 -11.66 11.26
CA GLU A 65 -11.85 -11.17 11.26
C GLU A 65 -12.09 -10.16 10.14
N LEU A 66 -11.08 -9.35 9.78
CA LEU A 66 -11.17 -8.45 8.62
C LEU A 66 -11.27 -9.23 7.30
N MET A 67 -10.47 -10.30 7.17
CA MET A 67 -10.53 -11.19 6.00
C MET A 67 -11.89 -11.89 5.89
N LYS A 68 -12.49 -12.27 7.03
CA LYS A 68 -13.85 -12.82 7.06
C LYS A 68 -14.89 -11.82 6.54
N VAL A 69 -14.83 -10.56 6.96
CA VAL A 69 -15.70 -9.49 6.46
C VAL A 69 -15.53 -9.30 4.94
N CYS A 70 -14.28 -9.29 4.44
CA CYS A 70 -14.02 -9.21 3.01
C CYS A 70 -14.65 -10.38 2.26
N LYS A 71 -14.47 -11.60 2.77
CA LYS A 71 -15.04 -12.81 2.18
C LYS A 71 -16.57 -12.76 2.11
N GLU A 72 -17.22 -12.29 3.17
CA GLU A 72 -18.68 -12.21 3.26
C GLU A 72 -19.27 -11.12 2.35
N LYS A 73 -18.61 -9.95 2.23
CA LYS A 73 -19.12 -8.82 1.43
C LYS A 73 -18.71 -8.85 -0.04
N ILE A 74 -17.55 -9.40 -0.38
CA ILE A 74 -16.94 -9.31 -1.73
C ILE A 74 -16.97 -10.65 -2.44
N GLY A 75 -16.62 -11.74 -1.74
CA GLY A 75 -16.55 -13.09 -2.31
C GLY A 75 -15.21 -13.78 -2.05
N PRO A 76 -14.80 -14.76 -2.88
CA PRO A 76 -13.53 -15.47 -2.72
C PRO A 76 -12.30 -14.55 -2.81
N LYS A 77 -11.23 -14.92 -2.10
CA LYS A 77 -9.91 -14.24 -2.16
C LYS A 77 -9.36 -14.27 -3.58
N ASP A 78 -8.71 -13.19 -4.02
CA ASP A 78 -8.08 -13.05 -5.34
C ASP A 78 -9.07 -13.15 -6.52
N HIS A 79 -10.37 -12.99 -6.27
CA HIS A 79 -11.39 -13.01 -7.32
C HIS A 79 -12.15 -11.69 -7.38
N LEU A 80 -12.55 -11.34 -8.60
CA LEU A 80 -13.45 -10.22 -8.85
C LEU A 80 -14.84 -10.53 -8.26
N SER A 81 -15.45 -9.56 -7.58
CA SER A 81 -16.82 -9.67 -7.09
C SER A 81 -17.81 -9.85 -8.24
N ALA A 82 -18.98 -10.41 -7.94
CA ALA A 82 -20.01 -10.69 -8.94
C ALA A 82 -20.49 -9.42 -9.69
N ASP A 83 -20.41 -8.25 -9.05
CA ASP A 83 -20.74 -6.96 -9.65
C ASP A 83 -19.57 -6.27 -10.37
N GLY A 84 -18.37 -6.87 -10.36
CA GLY A 84 -17.17 -6.34 -11.02
C GLY A 84 -16.53 -5.14 -10.32
N ARG A 85 -16.99 -4.78 -9.12
CA ARG A 85 -16.60 -3.53 -8.44
C ARG A 85 -15.43 -3.71 -7.48
N PHE A 86 -15.29 -4.90 -6.89
CA PHE A 86 -14.39 -5.15 -5.77
C PHE A 86 -13.51 -6.38 -6.02
N THR A 87 -12.31 -6.36 -5.49
CA THR A 87 -11.43 -7.52 -5.35
C THR A 87 -10.77 -7.43 -3.98
N TRP A 88 -10.56 -8.55 -3.29
CA TRP A 88 -9.77 -8.56 -2.09
C TRP A 88 -8.69 -9.64 -2.10
N GLN A 89 -7.57 -9.34 -1.47
CA GLN A 89 -6.40 -10.20 -1.38
C GLN A 89 -5.87 -10.21 0.05
N GLU A 90 -5.33 -11.35 0.46
CA GLU A 90 -4.42 -11.42 1.60
C GLU A 90 -3.02 -11.09 1.09
N VAL A 91 -2.36 -10.15 1.73
CA VAL A 91 -0.99 -9.74 1.40
C VAL A 91 -0.07 -9.89 2.60
N GLU A 92 1.22 -9.93 2.30
CA GLU A 92 2.28 -9.91 3.29
C GLU A 92 2.39 -8.54 3.99
N CYS A 93 3.43 -8.36 4.80
CA CYS A 93 3.61 -7.19 5.64
C CYS A 93 3.64 -5.89 4.83
N LEU A 94 2.69 -4.98 5.12
CA LEU A 94 2.59 -3.63 4.55
C LEU A 94 3.36 -2.56 5.34
N GLY A 95 4.10 -2.95 6.38
CA GLY A 95 4.98 -2.04 7.14
C GLY A 95 4.29 -1.09 8.12
N ALA A 96 2.99 -1.24 8.36
CA ALA A 96 2.21 -0.41 9.29
C ALA A 96 1.91 -1.14 10.62
N CYS A 97 2.88 -1.88 11.16
CA CYS A 97 2.68 -2.77 12.32
C CYS A 97 2.22 -2.05 13.58
N SER A 98 2.66 -0.81 13.80
CA SER A 98 2.21 0.04 14.91
C SER A 98 0.71 0.36 14.84
N ASN A 99 0.11 0.17 13.66
CA ASN A 99 -1.29 0.45 13.33
C ASN A 99 -2.11 -0.75 12.90
N ALA A 100 -1.69 -1.92 13.35
CA ALA A 100 -2.40 -3.16 13.19
C ALA A 100 -3.74 -3.22 13.96
N PRO A 101 -4.80 -3.83 13.37
CA PRO A 101 -4.81 -4.43 12.03
C PRO A 101 -5.12 -3.38 10.96
N MET A 102 -4.62 -3.59 9.75
CA MET A 102 -4.74 -2.62 8.66
C MET A 102 -4.97 -3.29 7.30
N ALA A 103 -5.51 -2.51 6.37
CA ALA A 103 -5.65 -2.87 4.98
C ALA A 103 -5.20 -1.71 4.10
N GLN A 104 -4.56 -2.02 2.97
CA GLN A 104 -4.37 -1.08 1.89
C GLN A 104 -5.54 -1.20 0.93
N ILE A 105 -6.21 -0.09 0.63
CA ILE A 105 -7.28 -0.06 -0.37
C ILE A 105 -6.85 0.90 -1.47
N ASN A 106 -6.65 0.36 -2.67
CA ASN A 106 -5.96 1.03 -3.77
C ASN A 106 -4.58 1.54 -3.29
N ASP A 107 -4.35 2.85 -3.30
CA ASP A 107 -3.07 3.47 -2.92
C ASP A 107 -3.00 3.90 -1.43
N TYR A 108 -4.06 3.70 -0.64
CA TYR A 108 -4.18 4.30 0.69
C TYR A 108 -4.28 3.29 1.83
N TYR A 109 -3.68 3.64 2.97
CA TYR A 109 -3.74 2.83 4.18
C TYR A 109 -4.95 3.17 5.03
N TYR A 110 -5.62 2.12 5.49
CA TYR A 110 -6.74 2.15 6.42
C TYR A 110 -6.34 1.32 7.63
N GLU A 111 -6.24 1.95 8.79
CA GLU A 111 -5.51 1.42 9.93
C GLU A 111 -6.36 1.41 11.21
N ASP A 112 -5.91 0.63 12.21
CA ASP A 112 -6.66 0.41 13.45
C ASP A 112 -8.09 -0.08 13.20
N LEU A 113 -8.22 -1.01 12.26
CA LEU A 113 -9.51 -1.48 11.78
C LEU A 113 -10.16 -2.47 12.75
N THR A 114 -11.49 -2.46 12.75
CA THR A 114 -12.33 -3.50 13.35
C THR A 114 -13.18 -4.11 12.26
N PRO A 115 -13.82 -5.28 12.49
CA PRO A 115 -14.75 -5.86 11.52
C PRO A 115 -15.86 -4.88 11.10
N GLU A 116 -16.35 -4.07 12.04
CA GLU A 116 -17.39 -3.07 11.80
C GLU A 116 -16.89 -1.91 10.95
N THR A 117 -15.70 -1.36 11.25
CA THR A 117 -15.15 -0.27 10.44
C THR A 117 -14.75 -0.75 9.05
N MET A 118 -14.24 -1.98 8.92
CA MET A 118 -13.96 -2.60 7.63
C MET A 118 -15.23 -2.78 6.78
N ALA A 119 -16.31 -3.28 7.39
CA ALA A 119 -17.61 -3.41 6.73
C ALA A 119 -18.13 -2.03 6.26
N GLN A 120 -18.02 -1.01 7.12
CA GLN A 120 -18.43 0.35 6.79
C GLN A 120 -17.62 0.95 5.65
N ILE A 121 -16.29 0.73 5.62
CA ILE A 121 -15.41 1.20 4.54
C ILE A 121 -15.83 0.58 3.21
N ILE A 122 -16.09 -0.73 3.17
CA ILE A 122 -16.56 -1.42 1.96
C ILE A 122 -17.90 -0.83 1.50
N ASP A 123 -18.84 -0.61 2.41
CA ASP A 123 -20.15 -0.05 2.09
C ASP A 123 -20.07 1.41 1.62
N ASP A 124 -19.13 2.19 2.17
CA ASP A 124 -18.88 3.57 1.75
C ASP A 124 -18.31 3.62 0.31
N PHE A 125 -17.37 2.75 -0.02
CA PHE A 125 -16.91 2.59 -1.41
C PHE A 125 -18.04 2.12 -2.33
N ALA A 126 -18.89 1.19 -1.87
CA ALA A 126 -20.05 0.73 -2.62
C ALA A 126 -21.06 1.87 -2.90
N ALA A 127 -21.19 2.81 -1.97
CA ALA A 127 -22.01 4.02 -2.10
C ALA A 127 -21.32 5.15 -2.90
N GLY A 128 -20.10 4.95 -3.40
CA GLY A 128 -19.35 5.96 -4.16
C GLY A 128 -18.76 7.08 -3.29
N LYS A 129 -18.64 6.85 -1.97
CA LYS A 129 -17.95 7.76 -1.06
C LYS A 129 -16.44 7.49 -1.07
N ALA A 130 -15.68 8.47 -0.60
CA ALA A 130 -14.24 8.35 -0.37
C ALA A 130 -13.98 8.30 1.15
N PRO A 131 -13.93 7.10 1.77
CA PRO A 131 -13.60 6.98 3.18
C PRO A 131 -12.20 7.53 3.46
N LYS A 132 -12.00 8.11 4.64
CA LYS A 132 -10.74 8.79 4.97
C LYS A 132 -9.65 7.76 5.28
N PRO A 133 -8.45 7.88 4.69
CA PRO A 133 -7.33 7.02 5.03
C PRO A 133 -6.67 7.41 6.36
N GLY A 134 -5.95 6.47 6.97
CA GLY A 134 -5.28 6.57 8.25
C GLY A 134 -5.99 5.77 9.36
N SER A 135 -5.75 6.17 10.61
CA SER A 135 -6.26 5.50 11.80
C SER A 135 -7.74 5.75 12.06
N TYR A 136 -8.51 4.68 12.29
CA TYR A 136 -9.94 4.72 12.61
C TYR A 136 -10.25 4.90 14.11
N ILE A 137 -9.23 4.89 14.97
CA ILE A 137 -9.36 5.22 16.40
C ILE A 137 -8.97 6.69 16.69
N GLY A 138 -8.69 7.49 15.65
CA GLY A 138 -8.49 8.93 15.77
C GLY A 138 -7.09 9.35 16.26
N ARG A 139 -6.09 8.46 16.25
CA ARG A 139 -4.71 8.87 16.55
C ARG A 139 -4.06 9.56 15.35
N HIS A 140 -3.05 10.36 15.65
CA HIS A 140 -2.23 11.01 14.63
C HIS A 140 -1.09 10.08 14.20
N ASN A 141 -1.14 9.59 12.96
CA ASN A 141 -0.14 8.67 12.40
C ASN A 141 0.11 7.47 13.33
N ALA A 142 1.37 7.23 13.73
CA ALA A 142 1.75 6.17 14.65
C ALA A 142 1.81 6.59 16.14
N ALA A 143 1.27 7.76 16.50
CA ALA A 143 1.26 8.20 17.90
C ALA A 143 0.51 7.21 18.81
N PRO A 144 0.87 7.10 20.10
CA PRO A 144 0.11 6.30 21.06
C PRO A 144 -1.35 6.73 21.14
N ALA A 145 -2.23 5.77 21.41
CA ALA A 145 -3.62 6.08 21.77
C ALA A 145 -3.63 6.96 23.04
N GLY A 146 -4.47 8.01 23.04
CA GLY A 146 -4.48 9.00 24.13
C GLY A 146 -3.41 10.10 24.01
N GLY A 147 -2.74 10.21 22.86
CA GLY A 147 -1.88 11.34 22.50
C GLY A 147 -0.38 11.08 22.61
N ALA A 148 0.41 12.02 22.09
CA ALA A 148 1.86 11.93 22.08
C ALA A 148 2.44 11.89 23.50
N LYS A 149 3.41 11.00 23.73
CA LYS A 149 4.19 10.91 24.98
C LYS A 149 5.63 11.38 24.80
N THR A 150 6.04 11.59 23.57
CA THR A 150 7.37 12.04 23.14
C THR A 150 7.22 13.24 22.22
N LEU A 151 8.32 13.97 21.97
CA LEU A 151 8.33 15.17 21.14
C LEU A 151 7.35 16.26 21.62
N LEU A 152 7.28 16.45 22.94
CA LEU A 152 6.32 17.36 23.57
C LEU A 152 6.75 18.84 23.51
N ASP A 153 8.02 19.12 23.24
CA ASP A 153 8.54 20.49 23.22
C ASP A 153 8.12 21.21 21.92
N PRO A 154 7.33 22.30 22.00
CA PRO A 154 6.93 23.06 20.83
C PRO A 154 8.10 23.62 20.01
N LYS A 155 9.26 23.87 20.66
CA LYS A 155 10.47 24.39 19.99
C LYS A 155 11.08 23.41 18.99
N LEU A 156 10.69 22.14 19.03
CA LEU A 156 11.09 21.16 18.02
C LEU A 156 10.47 21.45 16.64
N TYR A 157 9.36 22.22 16.61
CA TYR A 157 8.56 22.45 15.41
C TYR A 157 8.63 23.88 14.87
N ASP A 158 9.21 24.82 15.62
CA ASP A 158 9.35 26.23 15.20
C ASP A 158 10.59 26.50 14.33
N GLY A 159 11.40 25.47 14.07
CA GLY A 159 12.63 25.55 13.28
C GLY A 159 13.85 26.08 14.04
N SER A 160 13.72 26.46 15.32
CA SER A 160 14.85 26.97 16.13
C SER A 160 15.94 25.92 16.36
N ALA A 161 15.57 24.64 16.34
CA ALA A 161 16.51 23.52 16.44
C ALA A 161 17.21 23.18 15.11
N ALA A 162 16.73 23.69 13.96
CA ALA A 162 17.27 23.37 12.66
C ALA A 162 18.58 24.13 12.41
N LYS A 163 19.71 23.41 12.39
CA LYS A 163 21.00 23.95 11.94
C LYS A 163 21.18 23.69 10.45
N PRO A 164 21.60 24.67 9.63
CA PRO A 164 21.94 24.44 8.24
C PRO A 164 22.99 23.34 8.11
N ILE A 165 22.66 22.28 7.37
CA ILE A 165 23.61 21.22 7.05
C ILE A 165 24.53 21.77 5.96
N LYS A 166 25.78 22.10 6.32
CA LYS A 166 26.78 22.64 5.37
C LYS A 166 27.34 21.57 4.44
N LYS A 167 27.31 20.31 4.86
CA LYS A 167 27.80 19.14 4.12
C LYS A 167 27.02 17.93 4.58
N LEU A 168 26.53 17.12 3.64
CA LEU A 168 25.83 15.88 3.97
C LEU A 168 26.83 14.88 4.58
N PRO A 169 26.46 14.17 5.65
CA PRO A 169 27.28 13.07 6.15
C PRO A 169 27.56 12.06 5.01
N ASN A 170 28.83 11.65 4.85
CA ASN A 170 29.29 10.72 3.81
C ASN A 170 29.08 11.19 2.35
N SER A 171 29.03 12.49 2.09
CA SER A 171 28.94 13.02 0.73
C SER A 171 30.27 13.17 0.00
N ASP A 172 31.38 12.83 0.65
CA ASP A 172 32.67 12.84 -0.01
C ASP A 172 32.70 11.72 -1.06
N PRO A 173 33.09 12.00 -2.31
CA PRO A 173 33.21 10.97 -3.33
C PRO A 173 34.22 9.91 -2.86
N ALA A 174 33.89 8.64 -3.08
CA ALA A 174 34.80 7.54 -2.81
C ALA A 174 36.13 7.79 -3.55
N PRO A 175 37.29 7.53 -2.93
CA PRO A 175 38.57 7.64 -3.60
C PRO A 175 38.55 6.78 -4.88
N VAL A 176 38.84 7.40 -6.02
CA VAL A 176 38.96 6.67 -7.29
C VAL A 176 40.26 5.89 -7.23
N GLU A 177 40.18 4.62 -6.82
CA GLU A 177 41.26 3.68 -7.01
C GLU A 177 41.36 3.41 -8.51
N LYS A 178 42.47 3.80 -9.15
CA LYS A 178 42.69 3.49 -10.57
C LYS A 178 42.74 1.97 -10.69
N ALA A 179 41.86 1.41 -11.51
CA ALA A 179 41.89 -0.01 -11.84
C ALA A 179 43.32 -0.40 -12.31
N PRO A 180 43.87 -1.52 -11.83
CA PRO A 180 45.19 -1.98 -12.26
C PRO A 180 45.17 -2.21 -13.78
N ALA A 181 46.23 -1.72 -14.43
CA ALA A 181 46.44 -1.76 -15.88
C ALA A 181 46.63 -3.18 -16.41
#